data_AF-A0A178GHG2-F1
#
_entry.id   AF-A0A178GHG2-F1
#
_cell.length_a   1.000
_cell.length_b   1.000
_cell.length_c   1.000
_cell.angle_alpha   90.00
_cell.angle_beta   90.00
_cell.angle_gamma   90.00
#
_symmetry.space_group_name_H-M   'P 1'
#
loop_
_entity.id
_entity.type
_entity.pdbx_description
1 polymer ?
#
loop_
_entity_poly.entity_id
_entity_poly.type
_entity_poly.pdbx_seq_one_letter_code
_entity_poly.pdbx_strand_id
1 'polypeptide(L)'
;MKLKYVILLISSVLISACSNADMTLTQRTLKPVIEYQCGKELKASKFWTASTYFIQDKNKAELEQNVCSCVGEHALKDIPASTLLKATLDEEVKSKLTQQAIANSLKGCMTEFLK
;
A
#
# COMPACT_ATOMS: atom_id res chain seq x y z
N MET A 1 29.62 25.28 34.88
CA MET A 1 28.15 25.07 34.80
C MET A 1 27.61 24.95 33.37
N LYS A 2 28.27 25.44 32.32
CA LYS A 2 27.69 25.49 30.95
C LYS A 2 27.79 24.21 30.11
N LEU A 3 28.69 23.27 30.45
CA LEU A 3 28.92 22.05 29.66
C LEU A 3 27.87 20.95 29.91
N LYS A 4 27.33 20.85 31.14
CA LYS A 4 26.27 19.88 31.49
C LYS A 4 24.93 20.20 30.81
N TYR A 5 24.62 21.47 30.61
CA TYR A 5 23.39 21.89 29.92
C TYR A 5 23.45 21.65 28.40
N VAL A 6 24.64 21.70 27.79
CA VAL A 6 24.81 21.41 26.36
C VAL A 6 24.59 19.92 26.06
N ILE A 7 25.01 19.02 26.97
CA ILE A 7 24.77 17.57 26.83
C ILE A 7 23.29 17.21 27.02
N LEU A 8 22.58 17.91 27.91
CA LEU A 8 21.14 17.71 28.14
C LEU A 8 20.26 18.18 26.98
N LEU A 9 20.69 19.19 26.22
CA LEU A 9 19.91 19.73 25.10
C LEU A 9 20.03 18.91 23.80
N ILE A 10 21.03 18.03 23.68
CA ILE A 10 21.22 17.20 22.48
C ILE A 10 20.38 15.90 22.55
N SER A 11 19.91 15.50 23.73
CA SER A 11 19.13 14.26 23.91
C SER A 11 17.64 14.38 23.55
N SER A 12 17.12 15.58 23.28
CA SER A 12 15.69 15.79 22.99
C SER A 12 15.34 15.83 21.50
N VAL A 13 16.31 15.71 20.58
CA VAL A 13 16.09 15.83 19.13
C VAL A 13 16.20 14.47 18.44
N LEU A 14 15.41 13.48 18.84
CA LEU A 14 15.25 12.23 18.07
C LEU A 14 13.80 11.69 17.99
N ILE A 15 12.79 12.46 18.42
CA ILE A 15 11.39 12.01 18.34
C ILE A 15 10.56 13.03 17.59
N SER A 16 10.80 13.17 16.30
CA SER A 16 9.88 13.86 15.40
C SER A 16 10.00 13.32 13.98
N ALA A 17 9.46 12.12 13.79
CA ALA A 17 9.21 11.57 12.46
C ALA A 17 8.00 10.61 12.49
N CYS A 18 6.86 11.07 13.02
CA CYS A 18 5.56 10.44 12.74
C CYS A 18 4.61 11.55 12.28
N SER A 19 4.77 11.99 11.03
CA SER A 19 3.76 12.81 10.37
C SER A 19 2.58 11.93 9.95
N ASN A 20 1.39 12.52 10.09
CA ASN A 20 0.07 11.94 9.91
C ASN A 20 -0.12 11.19 8.58
N ALA A 21 0.02 9.88 8.64
CA ALA A 21 -0.62 8.87 7.81
C ALA A 21 -0.41 7.58 8.61
N ASP A 22 -1.45 7.09 9.31
CA ASP A 22 -1.41 5.95 10.22
C ASP A 22 -1.21 4.61 9.48
N MET A 23 -0.21 4.55 8.60
CA MET A 23 0.34 3.32 8.07
C MET A 23 1.54 2.92 8.94
N THR A 24 1.39 1.77 9.59
CA THR A 24 2.49 1.06 10.26
C THR A 24 3.67 0.88 9.31
N LEU A 25 4.90 0.80 9.85
CA LEU A 25 6.12 0.49 9.08
C LEU A 25 5.91 -0.73 8.16
N THR A 26 5.20 -1.73 8.64
CA THR A 26 4.85 -2.94 7.89
C THR A 26 3.92 -2.67 6.71
N GLN A 27 2.94 -1.78 6.84
CA GLN A 27 2.09 -1.39 5.70
C GLN A 27 2.92 -0.68 4.63
N ARG A 28 3.88 0.15 5.03
CA ARG A 28 4.79 0.83 4.10
C ARG A 28 5.69 -0.13 3.34
N THR A 29 6.14 -1.22 3.97
CA THR A 29 6.98 -2.23 3.30
C THR A 29 6.17 -3.16 2.39
N LEU A 30 4.90 -3.42 2.73
CA LEU A 30 4.02 -4.28 1.92
C LEU A 30 3.38 -3.55 0.74
N LYS A 31 3.19 -2.22 0.83
CA LYS A 31 2.55 -1.42 -0.22
C LYS A 31 3.16 -1.63 -1.63
N PRO A 32 4.49 -1.55 -1.85
CA PRO A 32 5.06 -1.78 -3.18
C PRO A 32 4.80 -3.20 -3.73
N VAL A 33 4.76 -4.20 -2.84
CA VAL A 33 4.46 -5.59 -3.21
C VAL A 33 3.00 -5.72 -3.63
N ILE A 34 2.09 -5.07 -2.90
CA ILE A 34 0.66 -4.99 -3.21
C ILE A 34 0.44 -4.31 -4.56
N GLU A 35 1.04 -3.15 -4.79
CA GLU A 35 0.90 -2.41 -6.05
C GLU A 35 1.39 -3.23 -7.25
N TYR A 36 2.54 -3.89 -7.10
CA TYR A 36 3.08 -4.77 -8.13
C TYR A 36 2.20 -5.99 -8.42
N GLN A 37 1.65 -6.62 -7.39
CA GLN A 37 0.73 -7.75 -7.56
C GLN A 37 -0.62 -7.31 -8.12
N CYS A 38 -1.11 -6.13 -7.73
CA CYS A 38 -2.33 -5.53 -8.28
C CYS A 38 -2.27 -5.44 -9.80
N GLY A 39 -1.18 -4.94 -10.39
CA GLY A 39 -1.08 -4.83 -11.85
C GLY A 39 -1.24 -6.18 -12.55
N LYS A 40 -0.72 -7.26 -11.94
CA LYS A 40 -0.87 -8.63 -12.46
C LYS A 40 -2.31 -9.14 -12.34
N GLU A 41 -2.94 -8.97 -11.19
CA GLU A 41 -4.33 -9.40 -10.95
C GLU A 41 -5.32 -8.59 -11.79
N LEU A 42 -5.12 -7.28 -11.87
CA LEU A 42 -5.92 -6.36 -12.66
C LEU A 42 -5.92 -6.79 -14.13
N LYS A 43 -4.74 -6.95 -14.73
CA LYS A 43 -4.59 -7.37 -16.13
C LYS A 43 -5.14 -8.76 -16.42
N ALA A 44 -5.09 -9.67 -15.45
CA ALA A 44 -5.67 -11.00 -15.58
C ALA A 44 -7.21 -11.00 -15.43
N SER A 45 -7.80 -9.92 -14.91
CA SER A 45 -9.24 -9.87 -14.67
C SER A 45 -10.03 -9.60 -15.96
N LYS A 46 -11.12 -10.35 -16.14
CA LYS A 46 -12.08 -10.12 -17.24
C LYS A 46 -12.71 -8.72 -17.17
N PHE A 47 -12.87 -8.20 -15.95
CA PHE A 47 -13.42 -6.88 -15.72
C PHE A 47 -12.51 -5.80 -16.31
N TRP A 48 -11.19 -5.87 -16.09
CA TRP A 48 -10.22 -4.97 -16.70
C TRP A 48 -10.26 -5.01 -18.22
N THR A 49 -10.23 -6.21 -18.81
CA THR A 49 -10.29 -6.36 -20.26
C THR A 49 -11.56 -5.73 -20.85
N ALA A 50 -12.71 -5.92 -20.21
CA ALA A 50 -13.98 -5.36 -20.66
C ALA A 50 -14.02 -3.83 -20.50
N SER A 51 -13.67 -3.32 -19.32
CA SER A 51 -13.74 -1.89 -19.00
C SER A 51 -12.73 -1.05 -19.79
N THR A 52 -11.60 -1.63 -20.19
CA THR A 52 -10.55 -0.90 -20.90
C THR A 52 -10.53 -1.14 -22.40
N TYR A 53 -11.50 -1.88 -22.95
CA TYR A 53 -11.48 -2.31 -24.35
C TYR A 53 -11.31 -1.15 -25.34
N PHE A 54 -11.97 -0.02 -25.10
CA PHE A 54 -11.91 1.18 -25.95
C PHE A 54 -10.91 2.25 -25.49
N ILE A 55 -10.13 2.00 -24.42
CA ILE A 55 -9.17 2.95 -23.87
C ILE A 55 -7.83 2.83 -24.62
N GLN A 56 -7.24 3.97 -24.97
CA GLN A 56 -5.90 4.03 -25.59
C GLN A 56 -4.80 3.57 -24.61
N ASP A 57 -3.72 2.99 -25.12
CA ASP A 57 -2.70 2.35 -24.27
C ASP A 57 -2.03 3.30 -23.26
N LYS A 58 -1.80 4.57 -23.62
CA LYS A 58 -1.27 5.56 -22.66
C LYS A 58 -2.23 5.75 -21.47
N ASN A 59 -3.53 5.83 -21.76
CA ASN A 59 -4.56 6.05 -20.76
C ASN A 59 -4.79 4.77 -19.94
N LYS A 60 -4.57 3.57 -20.53
CA LYS A 60 -4.59 2.29 -19.80
C LYS A 60 -3.48 2.21 -18.76
N ALA A 61 -2.25 2.63 -19.11
CA ALA A 61 -1.12 2.62 -18.19
C ALA A 61 -1.34 3.58 -17.01
N GLU A 62 -1.86 4.78 -17.29
CA GLU A 62 -2.24 5.75 -16.25
C GLU A 62 -3.36 5.21 -15.36
N LEU A 63 -4.40 4.62 -15.96
CA LEU A 63 -5.50 4.00 -15.22
C LEU A 63 -5.02 2.84 -14.34
N GLU A 64 -4.13 1.98 -14.84
CA GLU A 64 -3.52 0.89 -14.07
C GLU A 64 -2.76 1.44 -12.86
N GLN A 65 -1.93 2.46 -13.07
CA GLN A 65 -1.17 3.09 -12.00
C GLN A 65 -2.10 3.68 -10.93
N ASN A 66 -3.14 4.39 -11.34
CA ASN A 66 -4.11 5.01 -10.43
C ASN A 66 -4.89 3.96 -9.62
N VAL A 67 -5.40 2.92 -10.28
CA VAL A 67 -6.11 1.81 -9.63
C VAL A 67 -5.20 1.09 -8.63
N CYS A 68 -3.97 0.77 -9.01
CA CYS A 68 -3.07 0.03 -8.12
C CYS A 68 -2.50 0.89 -6.99
N SER A 69 -2.31 2.19 -7.19
CA SER A 69 -2.00 3.13 -6.12
C SER A 69 -3.13 3.18 -5.09
N CYS A 70 -4.39 3.29 -5.53
CA CYS A 70 -5.57 3.21 -4.65
C CYS A 70 -5.61 1.89 -3.88
N VAL A 71 -5.36 0.76 -4.54
CA VAL A 71 -5.26 -0.55 -3.88
C VAL A 71 -4.16 -0.51 -2.81
N GLY A 72 -2.98 0.02 -3.11
CA GLY A 72 -1.88 0.17 -2.16
C GLY A 72 -2.23 0.97 -0.89
N GLU A 73 -3.10 1.98 -1.00
CA GLU A 73 -3.58 2.79 0.14
C GLU A 73 -4.67 2.09 0.98
N HIS A 74 -5.54 1.30 0.33
CA HIS A 74 -6.72 0.76 0.98
C HIS A 74 -6.59 -0.71 1.41
N ALA A 75 -5.75 -1.49 0.73
CA ALA A 75 -5.68 -2.95 0.87
C ALA A 75 -5.37 -3.42 2.31
N LEU A 76 -4.60 -2.63 3.07
CA LEU A 76 -4.15 -3.01 4.42
C LEU A 76 -4.86 -2.25 5.56
N LYS A 77 -5.81 -1.36 5.27
CA LYS A 77 -6.39 -0.43 6.25
C LYS A 77 -7.08 -1.16 7.41
N ASP A 78 -7.78 -2.24 7.10
CA ASP A 78 -8.56 -3.02 8.08
C ASP A 78 -7.85 -4.32 8.53
N ILE A 79 -6.56 -4.46 8.23
CA ILE A 79 -5.79 -5.66 8.59
C ILE A 79 -5.19 -5.48 10.00
N PRO A 80 -5.39 -6.44 10.92
CA PRO A 80 -4.79 -6.37 12.25
C PRO A 80 -3.26 -6.29 12.21
N ALA A 81 -2.68 -5.46 13.10
CA ALA A 81 -1.23 -5.29 13.21
C ALA A 81 -0.47 -6.60 13.49
N SER A 82 -1.09 -7.55 14.23
CA SER A 82 -0.52 -8.88 14.47
C SER A 82 -0.39 -9.72 13.19
N THR A 83 -1.39 -9.64 12.29
CA THR A 83 -1.37 -10.31 10.98
C THR A 83 -0.31 -9.69 10.07
N LEU A 84 -0.23 -8.35 10.06
CA LEU A 84 0.81 -7.62 9.33
C LEU A 84 2.20 -8.03 9.82
N LEU A 85 2.41 -8.05 11.14
CA LEU A 85 3.68 -8.49 11.73
C LEU A 85 4.01 -9.93 11.34
N LYS A 86 3.04 -10.85 11.39
CA LYS A 86 3.25 -12.23 10.97
C LYS A 86 3.67 -12.34 9.51
N ALA A 87 3.09 -11.51 8.63
CA ALA A 87 3.48 -11.43 7.22
C ALA A 87 4.92 -10.93 7.00
N THR A 88 5.58 -10.32 8.00
CA THR A 88 7.01 -9.98 7.87
C THR A 88 7.94 -11.16 8.15
N LEU A 89 7.43 -12.18 8.83
CA LEU A 89 8.19 -13.34 9.30
C LEU A 89 7.91 -14.60 8.47
N ASP A 90 6.77 -14.62 7.79
CA ASP A 90 6.25 -15.79 7.10
C ASP A 90 5.81 -15.39 5.68
N GLU A 91 6.55 -15.89 4.68
CA GLU A 91 6.30 -15.59 3.27
C GLU A 91 4.98 -16.19 2.75
N GLU A 92 4.48 -17.28 3.34
CA GLU A 92 3.17 -17.83 2.98
C GLU A 92 2.05 -16.91 3.46
N VAL A 93 2.15 -16.44 4.71
CA VAL A 93 1.21 -15.48 5.30
C VAL A 93 1.24 -14.16 4.51
N LYS A 94 2.43 -13.68 4.15
CA LYS A 94 2.61 -12.49 3.31
C LYS A 94 1.94 -12.62 1.96
N SER A 95 2.15 -13.74 1.28
CA SER A 95 1.55 -14.00 -0.04
C SER A 95 0.02 -14.01 0.04
N LYS A 96 -0.55 -14.79 0.98
CA LYS A 96 -2.00 -14.86 1.20
C LYS A 96 -2.60 -13.51 1.58
N LEU A 97 -1.94 -12.78 2.48
CA LEU A 97 -2.37 -11.45 2.88
C LEU A 97 -2.40 -10.50 1.68
N THR A 98 -1.34 -10.48 0.86
CA THR A 98 -1.23 -9.59 -0.28
C THR A 98 -2.36 -9.84 -1.28
N GLN A 99 -2.61 -11.12 -1.63
CA GLN A 99 -3.71 -11.52 -2.51
C GLN A 99 -5.08 -11.10 -1.96
N GLN A 100 -5.35 -11.40 -0.68
CA GLN A 100 -6.62 -11.03 -0.05
C GLN A 100 -6.82 -9.51 -0.01
N ALA A 101 -5.76 -8.77 0.31
CA ALA A 101 -5.78 -7.32 0.42
C ALA A 101 -6.10 -6.66 -0.94
N ILE A 102 -5.53 -7.19 -2.03
CA ILE A 102 -5.86 -6.76 -3.40
C ILE A 102 -7.30 -7.11 -3.75
N ALA A 103 -7.72 -8.37 -3.56
CA ALA A 103 -9.08 -8.80 -3.89
C ALA A 103 -10.18 -7.96 -3.21
N ASN A 104 -9.94 -7.55 -1.96
CA ASN A 104 -10.88 -6.74 -1.19
C ASN A 104 -11.00 -5.28 -1.64
N SER A 105 -9.95 -4.73 -2.26
CA SER A 105 -9.88 -3.30 -2.61
C SER A 105 -9.99 -3.04 -4.11
N LEU A 106 -9.57 -4.00 -4.96
CA LEU A 106 -9.44 -3.85 -6.41
C LEU A 106 -10.74 -3.39 -7.07
N LYS A 107 -11.87 -4.03 -6.75
CA LYS A 107 -13.17 -3.68 -7.33
C LYS A 107 -13.59 -2.24 -6.98
N GLY A 108 -13.37 -1.84 -5.73
CA GLY A 108 -13.70 -0.49 -5.25
C GLY A 108 -12.87 0.56 -5.98
N CYS A 109 -11.54 0.39 -5.96
CA CYS A 109 -10.60 1.28 -6.64
C CYS A 109 -10.85 1.35 -8.15
N MET A 110 -11.11 0.22 -8.79
CA MET A 110 -11.38 0.21 -10.23
C MET A 110 -12.69 0.93 -10.58
N THR A 111 -13.71 0.85 -9.73
CA THR A 111 -14.97 1.58 -9.92
C THR A 111 -14.80 3.09 -9.71
N GLU A 112 -13.84 3.52 -8.88
CA GLU A 112 -13.57 4.94 -8.64
C GLU A 112 -13.07 5.66 -9.89
N PHE A 113 -12.17 5.03 -10.66
CA PHE A 113 -11.54 5.64 -11.84
C PHE A 113 -12.26 5.36 -13.16
N LEU A 114 -13.28 4.51 -13.17
CA LEU A 114 -14.11 4.19 -14.35
C LEU A 114 -15.45 4.94 -14.38
N LYS A 115 -15.76 5.70 -13.34
CA LYS A 115 -16.89 6.65 -13.34
C LYS A 115 -16.61 7.81 -14.28
#